data_AF-A0A969PTY3-F1
#
_entry.id   AF-A0A969PTY3-F1
#
_cell.length_a   1.000
_cell.length_b   1.000
_cell.length_c   1.000
_cell.angle_alpha   90.00
_cell.angle_beta   90.00
_cell.angle_gamma   90.00
#
_symmetry.space_group_name_H-M   'P 1'
#
loop_
_entity.id
_entity.type
_entity.pdbx_description
1 polymer ?
#
loop_
_entity_poly.entity_id
_entity_poly.type
_entity_poly.pdbx_seq_one_letter_code
_entity_poly.pdbx_strand_id
1 'polypeptide(L)' 'MQKHLKRAPTFEQVEAMTSLINAPNRTRTPPFPGGKVAEVQGDWIKL' A
#
# COMPACT_ATOMS: atom_id res chain seq x y z
N MET A 1 17.54 -0.98 20.05
CA MET A 1 16.68 0.19 19.79
C MET A 1 15.55 -0.24 18.85
N GLN A 2 14.28 -0.16 19.28
CA GLN A 2 13.13 -0.41 18.41
C GLN A 2 12.86 0.82 17.54
N LYS A 3 12.80 0.63 16.22
CA LYS A 3 12.38 1.67 15.28
C LYS A 3 10.86 1.65 15.19
N HIS A 4 10.20 2.60 15.85
CA HIS A 4 8.76 2.79 15.68
C HIS A 4 8.49 3.71 14.48
N LEU A 5 7.48 3.36 13.69
CA LEU A 5 6.96 4.25 12.66
C LEU A 5 6.41 5.52 13.33
N LYS A 6 6.67 6.69 12.74
CA LYS A 6 6.12 7.97 13.22
C LYS A 6 4.58 7.99 13.24
N ARG A 7 3.94 7.13 12.44
CA ARG A 7 2.51 6.89 12.45
C ARG A 7 2.24 5.42 12.19
N ALA A 8 1.42 4.80 13.04
CA ALA A 8 0.95 3.45 12.80
C ALA A 8 -0.04 3.44 11.62
N PRO A 9 0.12 2.54 10.65
CA PRO A 9 -0.89 2.36 9.62
C PRO A 9 -2.18 1.79 10.24
N THR A 10 -3.32 2.09 9.62
CA THR A 10 -4.60 1.46 10.01
C THR A 10 -4.70 0.05 9.43
N PHE A 11 -5.62 -0.76 9.96
CA PHE A 11 -5.91 -2.09 9.43
C PHE A 11 -6.25 -2.05 7.93
N GLU A 12 -7.14 -1.13 7.54
CA GLU A 12 -7.55 -0.93 6.14
C GLU A 12 -6.36 -0.62 5.22
N GLN A 13 -5.37 0.14 5.69
CA GLN A 13 -4.17 0.45 4.91
C GLN A 13 -3.27 -0.77 4.71
N VAL A 14 -3.13 -1.59 5.75
CA VAL A 14 -2.36 -2.84 5.69
C VAL A 14 -3.05 -3.85 4.76
N GLU A 15 -4.37 -3.99 4.88
CA GLU A 15 -5.16 -4.88 4.05
C GLU A 15 -5.14 -4.46 2.58
N ALA A 16 -5.31 -3.16 2.29
CA ALA A 16 -5.19 -2.63 0.94
C ALA A 16 -3.81 -2.88 0.33
N MET A 17 -2.72 -2.75 1.10
CA MET A 17 -1.38 -3.06 0.60
C MET A 17 -1.21 -4.56 0.36
N THR A 18 -1.72 -5.39 1.26
CA THR A 18 -1.62 -6.85 1.18
C THR A 18 -2.41 -7.41 0.00
N SER A 19 -3.58 -6.82 -0.31
CA SER A 19 -4.39 -7.23 -1.46
C SER A 19 -3.68 -6.97 -2.79
N LEU A 20 -2.86 -5.90 -2.88
CA LEU A 20 -2.08 -5.60 -4.08
C LEU A 20 -0.97 -6.61 -4.38
N ILE A 21 -0.45 -7.32 -3.37
CA ILE A 21 0.62 -8.32 -3.55
C ILE A 21 0.19 -9.43 -4.51
N ASN A 22 -1.09 -9.80 -4.49
CA ASN A 22 -1.66 -10.85 -5.34
C ASN A 22 -2.54 -10.29 -6.47
N ALA A 23 -2.59 -8.96 -6.63
CA ALA A 23 -3.47 -8.32 -7.59
C ALA A 23 -2.87 -8.32 -9.00
N PRO A 24 -3.71 -8.32 -10.05
CA PRO A 24 -3.22 -8.22 -11.41
C PRO A 24 -2.55 -6.86 -11.68
N ASN A 25 -1.77 -6.82 -12.75
CA ASN A 25 -1.07 -5.61 -13.17
C ASN A 25 -2.05 -4.44 -13.39
N ARG A 26 -1.65 -3.23 -13.00
CA ARG A 26 -2.44 -1.98 -13.00
C ARG A 26 -3.56 -1.90 -11.95
N THR A 27 -3.67 -2.86 -11.03
CA THR A 27 -4.54 -2.69 -9.85
C THR A 27 -4.01 -1.59 -8.94
N ARG A 28 -4.91 -0.79 -8.39
CA ARG A 28 -4.60 0.36 -7.54
C ARG A 28 -5.25 0.24 -6.17
N THR A 29 -4.61 0.78 -5.14
CA THR A 29 -5.26 0.99 -3.85
C THR A 29 -6.23 2.17 -3.91
N PRO A 30 -7.17 2.25 -2.97
CA PRO A 30 -7.76 3.53 -2.61
C PRO A 30 -6.67 4.56 -2.23
N PRO A 31 -6.94 5.87 -2.33
CA PRO A 31 -6.00 6.90 -1.90
C PRO A 31 -5.70 6.79 -0.40
N PHE A 32 -4.43 6.64 -0.05
CA PHE A 32 -3.95 6.75 1.31
C PHE A 32 -3.97 8.21 1.79
N PRO A 33 -3.91 8.46 3.12
CA PRO A 33 -3.81 9.82 3.65
C PRO A 33 -2.68 10.60 2.99
N GLY A 34 -3.00 11.78 2.47
CA GLY A 34 -2.10 12.58 1.64
C GLY A 34 -2.24 12.33 0.13
N GLY A 35 -3.28 11.60 -0.30
CA GLY A 35 -3.64 11.42 -1.71
C GLY A 35 -2.76 10.45 -2.50
N LYS A 36 -1.88 9.70 -1.82
CA LYS A 36 -0.99 8.74 -2.47
C LYS A 36 -1.74 7.48 -2.84
N VAL A 37 -1.38 6.88 -3.97
CA VAL A 37 -2.01 5.65 -4.48
C VAL A 37 -0.90 4.66 -4.81
N ALA A 38 -1.05 3.42 -4.35
CA ALA A 38 -0.17 2.34 -4.79
C ALA A 38 -0.75 1.66 -6.05
N GLU A 39 0.10 1.31 -7.01
CA GLU A 39 -0.27 0.59 -8.22
C GLU A 39 0.67 -0.60 -8.46
N VAL A 40 0.12 -1.75 -8.84
CA VAL A 40 0.91 -2.89 -9.35
C VAL A 40 1.41 -2.57 -10.75
N GLN A 41 2.72 -2.59 -10.95
CA GLN A 41 3.42 -2.40 -12.22
C GLN A 41 4.32 -3.60 -12.51
N GLY A 42 3.77 -4.58 -13.23
CA GLY A 42 4.43 -5.87 -13.45
C GLY A 42 4.61 -6.60 -12.12
N ASP A 43 5.87 -6.88 -11.76
CA ASP A 43 6.23 -7.57 -10.52
C ASP A 43 6.45 -6.62 -9.33
N TRP A 44 6.23 -5.31 -9.52
CA TRP A 44 6.50 -4.29 -8.51
C TRP A 44 5.24 -3.54 -8.09
N ILE A 45 5.24 -3.02 -6.86
CA ILE A 45 4.22 -2.06 -6.40
C ILE A 45 4.88 -0.67 -6.32
N LYS A 46 4.29 0.32 -7.01
CA LYS A 46 4.77 1.69 -7.09
C LYS A 46 3.82 2.65 -6.34
N LEU A 47 4.37 3.68 -5.70
CA LEU A 47 3.66 4.71 -4.91
C LEU A 47 3.63 6.08 -5.62
#